data_AF-A0A2D6PWH4-F1
#
_entry.id   AF-A0A2D6PWH4-F1
#
_cell.length_a   1.000
_cell.length_b   1.000
_cell.length_c   1.000
_cell.angle_alpha   90.00
_cell.angle_beta   90.00
_cell.angle_gamma   90.00
#
_symmetry.space_group_name_H-M   'P 1'
#
loop_
_entity.id
_entity.type
_entity.pdbx_description
1 polymer ?
#
loop_
_entity_poly.entity_id
_entity_poly.type
_entity_poly.pdbx_seq_one_letter_code
_entity_poly.pdbx_strand_id
1 'polypeptide(L)'
;MASDPRTSPTQAQALETKLTNWSVTFLIILGFWLIFAPLVPEFTGYAWLSRLLGGAGGVARFFVGFLFLYFAGIVRDKNEVRGLLRRLIDGARNRSGGPAPEQPEQIRTAVDLLIRGLDSERESTRASALENLKRLTGQDHGDDKAAWERWWTAHRDTFKAGG
;
A
#
# COMPACT_ATOMS: atom_id res chain seq x y z
N MET A 1 -29.77 -22.90 1.79
CA MET A 1 -28.32 -22.63 1.85
C MET A 1 -28.09 -21.24 1.29
N ALA A 2 -27.96 -20.24 2.16
CA ALA A 2 -27.68 -18.86 1.79
C ALA A 2 -26.17 -18.63 1.87
N SER A 3 -25.57 -18.23 0.75
CA SER A 3 -24.15 -17.91 0.63
C SER A 3 -23.83 -16.68 1.48
N ASP A 4 -22.90 -16.79 2.43
CA ASP A 4 -22.45 -15.70 3.29
C ASP A 4 -21.62 -14.69 2.45
N PRO A 5 -22.05 -13.41 2.29
CA PRO A 5 -21.39 -12.43 1.41
C PRO A 5 -20.18 -11.75 2.05
N ARG A 6 -19.65 -12.26 3.18
CA ARG A 6 -18.47 -11.71 3.84
C ARG A 6 -17.21 -12.36 3.26
N THR A 7 -16.76 -11.90 2.10
CA THR A 7 -15.34 -12.04 1.75
C THR A 7 -14.54 -11.38 2.86
N SER A 8 -13.88 -12.19 3.68
CA SER A 8 -13.17 -11.68 4.85
C SER A 8 -12.10 -10.69 4.39
N PRO A 9 -11.85 -9.60 5.14
CA PRO A 9 -10.81 -8.61 4.80
C PRO A 9 -9.44 -9.25 4.52
N THR A 10 -9.19 -10.42 5.12
CA THR A 10 -8.02 -11.26 4.87
C THR A 10 -7.94 -11.81 3.45
N GLN A 11 -9.06 -12.21 2.83
CA GLN A 11 -9.08 -12.69 1.44
C GLN A 11 -8.81 -11.56 0.45
N ALA A 12 -9.35 -10.36 0.70
CA ALA A 12 -9.09 -9.19 -0.14
C ALA A 12 -7.59 -8.82 -0.14
N GLN A 13 -6.97 -8.77 1.04
CA GLN A 13 -5.54 -8.50 1.18
C GLN A 13 -4.68 -9.59 0.51
N ALA A 14 -5.04 -10.86 0.64
CA ALA A 14 -4.32 -11.95 -0.02
C ALA A 14 -4.41 -11.86 -1.56
N LEU A 15 -5.57 -11.45 -2.10
CA LEU A 15 -5.73 -11.22 -3.53
C LEU A 15 -4.89 -10.03 -4.02
N GLU A 16 -4.86 -8.92 -3.28
CA GLU A 16 -4.02 -7.76 -3.61
C GLU A 16 -2.53 -8.10 -3.64
N THR A 17 -2.04 -8.86 -2.66
CA THR A 17 -0.64 -9.30 -2.63
C THR A 17 -0.33 -10.24 -3.81
N LYS A 18 -1.25 -11.17 -4.13
CA LYS A 18 -1.10 -12.04 -5.30
C LYS A 18 -1.08 -11.24 -6.61
N LEU A 19 -1.98 -10.27 -6.78
CA LEU A 19 -2.05 -9.42 -7.97
C LEU A 19 -0.78 -8.58 -8.13
N THR A 20 -0.27 -8.02 -7.02
CA THR A 20 0.98 -7.25 -7.01
C THR A 20 2.14 -8.12 -7.46
N ASN A 21 2.30 -9.31 -6.88
CA ASN A 21 3.35 -10.25 -7.28
C ASN A 21 3.22 -10.67 -8.74
N TRP A 22 2.01 -10.96 -9.22
CA TRP A 22 1.76 -11.32 -10.61
C TRP A 22 2.11 -10.19 -11.58
N SER A 23 1.80 -8.94 -11.24
CA SER A 23 2.17 -7.79 -12.08
C SER A 23 3.69 -7.64 -12.22
N VAL A 24 4.45 -7.85 -11.14
CA VAL A 24 5.91 -7.81 -11.17
C VAL A 24 6.48 -8.96 -12.01
N THR A 25 5.98 -10.18 -11.81
CA THR A 25 6.39 -11.34 -12.62
C THR A 25 6.08 -11.12 -14.09
N PHE A 26 4.91 -10.56 -14.42
CA PHE A 26 4.52 -10.22 -15.78
C PHE A 26 5.47 -9.20 -16.40
N LEU A 27 5.87 -8.15 -15.67
CA LEU A 27 6.87 -7.18 -16.15
C LEU A 27 8.24 -7.82 -16.42
N ILE A 28 8.68 -8.74 -15.56
CA ILE A 28 9.96 -9.45 -15.75
C ILE A 28 9.89 -10.29 -17.03
N ILE A 29 8.81 -11.04 -17.23
CA ILE A 29 8.59 -11.84 -18.44
C ILE A 29 8.52 -10.93 -19.67
N LEU A 30 7.80 -9.81 -19.58
CA LEU A 30 7.67 -8.85 -20.68
C LEU A 30 9.01 -8.19 -21.03
N GLY A 31 9.80 -7.81 -20.02
CA GLY A 31 11.14 -7.25 -20.20
C GLY A 31 12.11 -8.27 -20.82
N PHE A 32 12.07 -9.52 -20.34
CA PHE A 32 12.82 -10.62 -20.93
C PHE A 32 12.42 -10.85 -22.40
N TRP A 33 11.13 -10.89 -22.68
CA TRP A 33 10.61 -11.02 -24.05
C TRP A 33 11.08 -9.88 -24.94
N LEU A 34 11.07 -8.62 -24.46
CA LEU A 34 11.56 -7.46 -25.20
C LEU A 34 13.05 -7.55 -25.56
N ILE A 35 13.88 -8.12 -24.68
CA ILE A 35 15.32 -8.29 -24.89
C ILE A 35 15.58 -9.45 -25.88
N PHE A 36 14.85 -10.55 -25.77
CA PHE A 36 15.07 -11.76 -26.58
C PHE A 36 14.31 -11.78 -27.92
N ALA A 37 13.23 -11.02 -28.06
CA ALA A 37 12.42 -10.98 -29.28
C ALA A 37 13.19 -10.61 -30.56
N PRO A 38 14.17 -9.68 -30.53
CA PRO A 38 15.00 -9.38 -31.70
C PRO A 38 15.97 -10.51 -32.08
N LEU A 39 16.39 -11.34 -31.10
CA LEU A 39 17.33 -12.45 -31.35
C LEU A 39 16.65 -13.66 -31.97
N VAL A 40 15.36 -13.87 -31.69
CA VAL A 40 14.60 -15.03 -32.17
C VAL A 40 13.24 -14.59 -32.72
N PRO A 41 13.22 -13.86 -33.86
CA PRO A 41 12.00 -13.23 -34.38
C PRO A 41 10.92 -14.23 -34.83
N GLU A 42 11.32 -15.46 -35.13
CA GLU A 42 10.45 -16.54 -35.64
C GLU A 42 9.46 -17.05 -34.58
N PHE A 43 9.84 -17.05 -33.29
CA PHE A 43 9.02 -17.62 -32.22
C PHE A 43 8.25 -16.59 -31.40
N THR A 44 8.64 -15.31 -31.48
CA THR A 44 8.10 -14.26 -30.59
C THR A 44 6.91 -13.51 -31.16
N GLY A 45 6.60 -13.64 -32.46
CA GLY A 45 5.59 -12.81 -33.12
C GLY A 45 6.04 -11.35 -33.34
N TYR A 46 7.32 -11.05 -33.09
CA TYR A 46 7.90 -9.72 -33.25
C TYR A 46 7.78 -9.22 -34.69
N ALA A 47 7.95 -10.09 -35.69
CA ALA A 47 7.84 -9.71 -37.09
C ALA A 47 6.46 -9.13 -37.44
N TRP A 48 5.38 -9.78 -36.95
CA TRP A 48 4.01 -9.29 -37.13
C TRP A 48 3.81 -7.93 -36.44
N LEU A 49 4.24 -7.82 -35.18
CA LEU A 49 4.09 -6.59 -34.39
C LEU A 49 4.88 -5.42 -34.98
N SER A 50 6.12 -5.68 -35.44
CA SER A 50 6.94 -4.68 -36.11
C SER A 50 6.32 -4.22 -37.42
N ARG A 51 5.66 -5.10 -38.17
CA ARG A 51 4.95 -4.71 -39.39
C ARG A 51 3.75 -3.81 -39.09
N LEU A 52 3.02 -4.12 -38.02
CA LEU A 52 1.87 -3.33 -37.56
C LEU A 52 2.28 -1.94 -37.06
N LEU A 53 3.40 -1.84 -36.33
CA LEU A 53 3.85 -0.59 -35.70
C LEU A 53 4.81 0.25 -36.56
N GLY A 54 5.07 -0.14 -37.82
CA GLY A 54 5.93 0.64 -38.72
C GLY A 54 7.44 0.43 -38.49
N GLY A 55 7.82 -0.77 -38.08
CA GLY A 55 9.20 -1.23 -37.90
C GLY A 55 9.64 -1.28 -36.43
N ALA A 56 10.90 -1.64 -36.22
CA ALA A 56 11.50 -1.79 -34.89
C ALA A 56 11.39 -0.51 -34.04
N GLY A 57 11.57 0.65 -34.66
CA GLY A 57 11.43 1.94 -33.97
C GLY A 57 10.01 2.24 -33.49
N GLY A 58 8.98 1.74 -34.17
CA GLY A 58 7.60 1.87 -33.73
C GLY A 58 7.29 0.98 -32.52
N VAL A 59 7.77 -0.26 -32.54
CA VAL A 59 7.66 -1.20 -31.41
C VAL A 59 8.32 -0.63 -30.16
N ALA A 60 9.55 -0.12 -30.28
CA ALA A 60 10.27 0.48 -29.16
C ALA A 60 9.50 1.66 -28.54
N ARG A 61 8.99 2.59 -29.35
CA ARG A 61 8.21 3.74 -28.87
C ARG A 61 6.92 3.31 -28.17
N PHE A 62 6.22 2.31 -28.71
CA PHE A 62 5.02 1.76 -28.11
C PHE A 62 5.29 1.20 -26.71
N PHE A 63 6.32 0.37 -26.55
CA PHE A 63 6.67 -0.22 -25.26
C PHE A 63 7.18 0.81 -24.25
N VAL A 64 7.96 1.80 -24.69
CA VAL A 64 8.38 2.92 -23.83
C VAL A 64 7.15 3.71 -23.34
N GLY A 65 6.19 4.02 -24.23
CA GLY A 65 4.95 4.68 -23.85
C GLY A 65 4.09 3.85 -22.90
N PHE A 66 3.96 2.55 -23.16
CA PHE A 66 3.25 1.62 -22.29
C PHE A 66 3.89 1.54 -20.90
N LEU A 67 5.22 1.40 -20.84
CA LEU A 67 5.97 1.36 -19.59
C LEU A 67 5.80 2.66 -18.80
N PHE A 68 5.84 3.81 -19.47
CA PHE A 68 5.60 5.11 -18.85
C PHE A 68 4.19 5.20 -18.24
N LEU A 69 3.14 4.80 -18.98
CA LEU A 69 1.77 4.78 -18.46
C LEU A 69 1.61 3.81 -17.28
N TYR A 70 2.24 2.65 -17.36
CA TYR A 70 2.26 1.67 -16.28
C TYR A 70 2.88 2.24 -14.99
N PHE A 71 4.07 2.86 -15.11
CA PHE A 71 4.70 3.53 -13.97
C PHE A 71 3.87 4.69 -13.44
N ALA A 72 3.27 5.49 -14.33
CA ALA A 72 2.39 6.58 -13.93
C ALA A 72 1.18 6.08 -13.11
N GLY A 73 0.61 4.91 -13.47
CA GLY A 73 -0.43 4.24 -12.68
C GLY A 73 0.05 3.88 -11.28
N ILE A 74 1.17 3.17 -11.15
CA ILE A 74 1.74 2.81 -9.84
C ILE A 74 2.04 4.04 -8.99
N VAL A 75 2.62 5.08 -9.59
CA VAL A 75 2.94 6.33 -8.89
C VAL A 75 1.67 7.03 -8.43
N ARG A 76 0.61 7.05 -9.23
CA ARG A 76 -0.69 7.60 -8.86
C ARG A 76 -1.26 6.88 -7.63
N ASP A 77 -1.29 5.56 -7.63
CA ASP A 77 -1.82 4.76 -6.51
C ASP A 77 -1.03 5.03 -5.22
N LYS A 78 0.31 5.07 -5.32
CA LYS A 78 1.16 5.43 -4.18
C LYS A 78 0.94 6.86 -3.69
N ASN A 79 0.70 7.80 -4.59
CA ASN A 79 0.45 9.19 -4.26
C ASN A 79 -0.94 9.40 -3.64
N GLU A 80 -1.95 8.62 -4.05
CA GLU A 80 -3.29 8.68 -3.47
C GLU A 80 -3.29 8.16 -2.03
N VAL A 81 -2.61 7.04 -1.77
CA VAL A 81 -2.41 6.52 -0.41
C VAL A 81 -1.63 7.52 0.46
N ARG A 82 -0.55 8.11 -0.08
CA ARG A 82 0.19 9.17 0.62
C ARG A 82 -0.65 10.44 0.83
N GLY A 83 -1.55 10.75 -0.10
CA GLY A 83 -2.46 11.89 -0.01
C GLY A 83 -3.49 11.70 1.09
N LEU A 84 -4.09 10.51 1.21
CA LEU A 84 -4.98 10.15 2.31
C LEU A 84 -4.23 10.17 3.64
N LEU A 85 -3.02 9.60 3.68
CA LEU A 85 -2.18 9.61 4.87
C LEU A 85 -1.78 11.03 5.27
N ARG A 86 -1.38 11.88 4.32
CA ARG A 86 -1.11 13.30 4.57
C ARG A 86 -2.34 14.03 5.04
N ARG A 87 -3.52 13.81 4.46
CA ARG A 87 -4.77 14.43 4.94
C ARG A 87 -5.13 13.99 6.36
N LEU A 88 -4.85 12.74 6.73
CA LEU A 88 -5.01 12.27 8.11
C LEU A 88 -3.99 12.94 9.04
N ILE A 89 -2.73 13.03 8.63
CA ILE A 89 -1.65 13.65 9.40
C ILE A 89 -1.85 15.17 9.53
N ASP A 90 -2.14 15.87 8.44
CA ASP A 90 -2.39 17.30 8.39
C ASP A 90 -3.70 17.65 9.09
N GLY A 91 -4.72 16.79 8.99
CA GLY A 91 -5.96 16.91 9.75
C GLY A 91 -5.75 16.71 11.26
N ALA A 92 -4.78 15.91 11.67
CA ALA A 92 -4.36 15.80 13.08
C ALA A 92 -3.51 17.02 13.50
N ARG A 93 -2.59 17.48 12.64
CA ARG A 93 -1.64 18.56 12.94
C ARG A 93 -2.23 19.98 12.89
N ASN A 94 -3.19 20.24 12.00
CA ASN A 94 -3.92 21.52 11.99
C ASN A 94 -4.95 21.61 13.13
N ARG A 95 -5.36 20.48 13.73
CA ARG A 95 -6.22 20.48 14.91
C ARG A 95 -5.48 20.79 16.21
N SER A 96 -4.16 20.61 16.25
CA SER A 96 -3.32 21.09 17.37
C SER A 96 -3.15 22.62 17.43
N GLY A 97 -3.70 23.38 16.47
CA GLY A 97 -3.55 24.85 16.40
C GLY A 97 -4.73 25.67 16.95
N GLY A 98 -5.83 25.06 17.38
CA GLY A 98 -6.98 25.77 17.94
C GLY A 98 -7.82 24.87 18.84
N PRO A 99 -8.55 25.42 19.83
CA PRO A 99 -9.34 24.66 20.81
C PRO A 99 -10.60 24.08 20.16
N ALA A 100 -10.43 23.12 19.25
CA ALA A 100 -11.49 22.21 18.89
C ALA A 100 -11.60 21.16 20.02
N PRO A 101 -12.80 20.83 20.51
CA PRO A 101 -12.95 19.75 21.48
C PRO A 101 -12.41 18.46 20.84
N GLU A 102 -11.26 18.00 21.34
CA GLU A 102 -10.68 16.73 20.98
C GLU A 102 -11.76 15.67 21.13
N GLN A 103 -12.10 14.98 20.04
CA GLN A 103 -13.04 13.87 20.10
C GLN A 103 -12.23 12.64 20.54
N PRO A 104 -12.34 12.19 21.81
CA PRO A 104 -11.57 11.05 22.32
C PRO A 104 -11.78 9.79 21.48
N GLU A 105 -12.94 9.65 20.84
CA GLU A 105 -13.27 8.56 19.92
C GLU A 105 -12.34 8.47 18.70
N GLN A 106 -11.89 9.60 18.15
CA GLN A 106 -11.01 9.58 16.97
C GLN A 106 -9.59 9.11 17.32
N ILE A 107 -9.11 9.53 18.50
CA ILE A 107 -7.81 9.13 19.01
C ILE A 107 -7.83 7.62 19.31
N ARG A 108 -8.90 7.14 19.94
CA ARG A 108 -9.10 5.70 20.17
C ARG A 108 -9.08 4.90 18.88
N THR A 109 -9.81 5.38 17.86
CA THR A 109 -9.83 4.76 16.54
C THR A 109 -8.45 4.74 15.89
N ALA A 110 -7.66 5.80 16.04
CA ALA A 110 -6.30 5.87 15.52
C ALA A 110 -5.38 4.83 16.20
N VAL A 111 -5.45 4.68 17.51
CA VAL A 111 -4.68 3.65 18.24
C VAL A 111 -5.08 2.24 17.79
N ASP A 112 -6.39 1.96 17.66
CA ASP A 112 -6.90 0.68 17.14
C ASP A 112 -6.32 0.34 15.74
N LEU A 113 -6.26 1.34 14.85
CA LEU A 113 -5.69 1.17 13.50
C LEU A 113 -4.18 0.93 13.52
N LEU A 114 -3.45 1.62 14.41
CA LEU A 114 -2.00 1.44 14.50
C LEU A 114 -1.63 0.08 15.10
N ILE A 115 -2.36 -0.41 16.10
CA ILE A 115 -2.17 -1.77 16.64
C ILE A 115 -2.39 -2.82 15.55
N ARG A 116 -3.41 -2.65 14.70
CA ARG A 116 -3.61 -3.51 13.52
C ARG A 116 -2.46 -3.39 12.50
N GLY A 117 -1.86 -2.21 12.38
CA GLY A 117 -0.70 -1.97 11.53
C GLY A 117 0.53 -2.80 11.91
N LEU A 118 0.65 -3.25 13.16
CA LEU A 118 1.73 -4.13 13.62
C LEU A 118 1.69 -5.53 12.99
N ASP A 119 0.53 -5.99 12.51
CA ASP A 119 0.41 -7.27 11.77
C ASP A 119 0.83 -7.15 10.29
N SER A 120 1.22 -5.96 9.83
CA SER A 120 1.61 -5.79 8.42
C SER A 120 2.82 -6.66 8.08
N GLU A 121 2.79 -7.36 6.94
CA GLU A 121 3.95 -8.11 6.44
C GLU A 121 5.13 -7.17 6.08
N ARG A 122 4.83 -5.91 5.75
CA ARG A 122 5.83 -4.91 5.38
C ARG A 122 6.48 -4.32 6.63
N GLU A 123 7.78 -4.54 6.77
CA GLU A 123 8.59 -4.01 7.87
C GLU A 123 8.46 -2.50 8.04
N SER A 124 8.45 -1.74 6.93
CA SER A 124 8.29 -0.28 6.96
C SER A 124 6.93 0.18 7.51
N THR A 125 5.87 -0.59 7.27
CA THR A 125 4.54 -0.29 7.82
C THR A 125 4.49 -0.61 9.31
N ARG A 126 5.05 -1.74 9.76
CA ARG A 126 5.14 -2.08 11.18
C ARG A 126 5.95 -1.05 11.96
N ALA A 127 7.14 -0.70 11.46
CA ALA A 127 8.01 0.29 12.09
C ALA A 127 7.33 1.65 12.23
N SER A 128 6.61 2.10 11.19
CA SER A 128 5.87 3.37 11.24
C SER A 128 4.66 3.31 12.18
N ALA A 129 3.96 2.17 12.25
CA ALA A 129 2.86 1.98 13.19
C ALA A 129 3.38 2.02 14.64
N LEU A 130 4.49 1.34 14.91
CA LEU A 130 5.16 1.33 16.21
C LEU A 130 5.61 2.74 16.64
N GLU A 131 6.30 3.47 15.77
CA GLU A 131 6.76 4.84 16.06
C GLU A 131 5.58 5.76 16.42
N ASN A 132 4.48 5.65 15.67
CA ASN A 132 3.28 6.44 15.94
C ASN A 132 2.58 6.02 17.24
N LEU A 133 2.55 4.73 17.58
CA LEU A 133 2.04 4.25 18.86
C LEU A 133 2.85 4.82 20.03
N LYS A 134 4.18 4.75 19.95
CA LYS A 134 5.08 5.33 20.96
C LYS A 134 4.83 6.82 21.13
N ARG A 135 4.71 7.54 20.02
CA ARG A 135 4.46 8.99 20.03
C ARG A 135 3.09 9.36 20.62
N LEU A 136 2.03 8.63 20.29
CA LEU A 136 0.67 8.93 20.75
C LEU A 136 0.41 8.52 22.20
N THR A 137 1.00 7.40 22.64
CA THR A 137 0.70 6.79 23.95
C THR A 137 1.77 7.07 25.00
N GLY A 138 2.98 7.45 24.57
CA GLY A 138 4.16 7.56 25.44
C GLY A 138 4.70 6.22 25.94
N GLN A 139 4.12 5.09 25.51
CA GLN A 139 4.53 3.76 25.94
C GLN A 139 5.44 3.09 24.91
N ASP A 140 6.29 2.17 25.36
CA ASP A 140 7.11 1.34 24.48
C ASP A 140 6.96 -0.14 24.86
N HIS A 141 6.19 -0.87 24.04
CA HIS A 141 6.03 -2.32 24.16
C HIS A 141 6.81 -3.08 23.05
N GLY A 142 7.68 -2.39 22.30
CA GLY A 142 8.33 -2.95 21.12
C GLY A 142 7.32 -3.40 20.05
N ASP A 143 7.73 -4.38 19.23
CA ASP A 143 6.91 -4.97 18.17
C ASP A 143 5.88 -6.02 18.68
N ASP A 144 5.75 -6.22 20.00
CA ASP A 144 4.78 -7.18 20.56
C ASP A 144 3.35 -6.62 20.48
N LYS A 145 2.65 -6.98 19.40
CA LYS A 145 1.24 -6.62 19.21
C LYS A 145 0.34 -7.06 20.36
N ALA A 146 0.57 -8.23 20.94
CA ALA A 146 -0.27 -8.73 22.03
C ALA A 146 -0.09 -7.89 23.31
N ALA A 147 1.12 -7.38 23.56
CA ALA A 147 1.35 -6.41 24.64
C ALA A 147 0.60 -5.10 24.39
N TRP A 148 0.65 -4.58 23.17
CA TRP A 148 -0.12 -3.39 22.78
C TRP A 148 -1.63 -3.57 22.94
N GLU A 149 -2.19 -4.70 22.49
CA GLU A 149 -3.62 -5.01 22.62
C GLU A 149 -4.07 -5.10 24.09
N ARG A 150 -3.28 -5.76 24.95
CA ARG A 150 -3.56 -5.85 26.39
C ARG A 150 -3.53 -4.48 27.05
N TRP A 151 -2.48 -3.69 26.78
CA TRP A 151 -2.36 -2.35 27.33
C TRP A 151 -3.52 -1.46 26.88
N TRP A 152 -3.86 -1.51 25.59
CA TRP A 152 -4.91 -0.69 25.02
C TRP A 152 -6.27 -1.04 25.60
N THR A 153 -6.59 -2.33 25.74
CA THR A 153 -7.85 -2.78 26.36
C THR A 153 -8.01 -2.24 27.78
N ALA A 154 -6.92 -2.18 28.56
CA ALA A 154 -6.96 -1.67 29.94
C ALA A 154 -7.11 -0.14 30.04
N HIS A 155 -6.68 0.61 29.03
CA HIS A 155 -6.65 2.08 29.07
C HIS A 155 -7.64 2.75 28.12
N ARG A 156 -8.31 2.00 27.23
CA ARG A 156 -9.17 2.53 26.15
C ARG A 156 -10.16 3.60 26.63
N ASP A 157 -10.86 3.33 27.73
CA ASP A 157 -11.91 4.20 28.25
C ASP A 157 -11.38 5.43 28.98
N THR A 158 -10.17 5.34 29.56
CA THR A 158 -9.53 6.42 30.31
C THR A 158 -8.50 7.20 29.48
N PHE A 159 -8.16 6.71 28.28
CA PHE A 159 -7.15 7.30 27.43
C PHE A 159 -7.57 8.69 26.99
N LYS A 160 -6.79 9.67 27.43
CA LYS A 160 -6.75 11.03 26.91
C LYS A 160 -5.36 11.18 26.31
N ALA A 161 -5.26 11.57 25.04
CA ALA A 161 -3.95 11.83 24.47
C ALA A 161 -3.26 12.89 25.34
N GLY A 162 -2.06 12.58 25.81
CA GLY A 162 -1.22 13.57 26.47
C GLY A 162 -0.84 14.60 25.42
N GLY A 163 -1.22 15.86 25.66
CA GLY A 163 -0.74 17.01 24.88
C GLY A 163 0.75 17.23 25.08
#